data_AF-A0A7V7PNS2-F1
#
_entry.id   AF-A0A7V7PNS2-F1
#
_cell.length_a   1.000
_cell.length_b   1.000
_cell.length_c   1.000
_cell.angle_alpha   90.00
_cell.angle_beta   90.00
_cell.angle_gamma   90.00
#
_symmetry.space_group_name_H-M   'P 1'
#
loop_
_entity.id
_entity.type
_entity.pdbx_description
1 polymer ?
#
loop_
_entity_poly.entity_id
_entity_poly.type
_entity_poly.pdbx_seq_one_letter_code
_entity_poly.pdbx_strand_id
1 'polypeptide(L)'
;MLNHLKISTKIISAVLAISLIGLALSAYSAWQMKRIDQDYSYLIDVRDAAIMNVLRASRFTNQTAYAAYKTMAYHGASAEAKTAAAEVEKDTGNVRNLLEKASAALPDAKDDLAGLTATFGTIAEEASDGTASGLKDEDDAARASLAQMDKSVDAYMKQSVALGDRLIADNASRSSNLTSNVNSTIVLTIAGTLLGMVLGIGGAVFISSKGITGPLNLLGKRMKELAAGQLDVPVEGQDRRDEVGAMAKAVQVFKDAANQ
;
A
#
# COMPACT_ATOMS: atom_id res chain seq x y z
N MET A 1 -35.77 18.66 -20.26
CA MET A 1 -35.21 18.90 -18.91
C MET A 1 -34.45 20.22 -18.81
N LEU A 2 -33.51 20.55 -19.72
CA LEU A 2 -32.74 21.80 -19.68
C LEU A 2 -33.59 23.10 -19.81
N ASN A 3 -34.76 23.04 -20.45
CA ASN A 3 -35.62 24.22 -20.69
C ASN A 3 -36.34 24.78 -19.46
N HIS A 4 -36.19 24.13 -18.29
CA HIS A 4 -36.79 24.56 -17.02
C HIS A 4 -35.76 25.03 -15.99
N LEU A 5 -34.46 24.94 -16.31
CA LEU A 5 -33.39 25.35 -15.41
C LEU A 5 -32.86 26.73 -15.81
N LYS A 6 -32.63 27.57 -14.79
CA LYS A 6 -31.98 28.87 -14.95
C LYS A 6 -30.60 28.73 -15.58
N ILE A 7 -30.17 29.73 -16.37
CA ILE A 7 -28.84 29.77 -16.99
C ILE A 7 -27.74 29.62 -15.93
N SER A 8 -27.85 30.32 -14.81
CA SER A 8 -26.89 30.22 -13.70
C SER A 8 -26.81 28.80 -13.13
N THR A 9 -27.94 28.13 -12.92
CA THR A 9 -27.99 26.74 -12.44
C THR A 9 -27.34 25.77 -13.43
N LYS A 10 -27.51 25.97 -14.74
CA LYS A 10 -26.85 25.15 -15.78
C LYS A 10 -25.33 25.30 -15.77
N ILE A 11 -24.83 26.52 -15.60
CA ILE A 11 -23.38 26.79 -15.53
C ILE A 11 -22.79 26.21 -14.24
N ILE A 12 -23.43 26.47 -13.10
CA ILE A 12 -22.99 25.98 -11.80
C ILE A 12 -22.99 24.45 -11.76
N SER A 13 -24.01 23.78 -12.31
CA SER A 13 -24.05 22.32 -12.32
C SER A 13 -22.93 21.71 -13.17
N ALA A 14 -22.57 22.32 -14.30
CA ALA A 14 -21.46 21.87 -15.13
C ALA A 14 -20.11 22.04 -14.42
N VAL A 15 -19.88 23.19 -13.78
CA VAL A 15 -18.66 23.43 -13.00
C VAL A 15 -18.58 22.49 -11.81
N LEU A 16 -19.66 22.33 -11.04
CA LEU A 16 -19.72 21.41 -9.90
C LEU A 16 -19.45 19.97 -10.33
N ALA A 17 -19.98 19.51 -11.46
CA ALA A 17 -19.73 18.16 -11.94
C ALA A 17 -18.23 17.93 -12.22
N ILE A 18 -17.56 18.87 -12.91
CA ILE A 18 -16.12 18.79 -13.19
C ILE A 18 -15.31 18.82 -11.90
N SER A 19 -15.64 19.74 -10.99
CA SER A 19 -14.96 19.86 -9.70
C SER A 19 -15.11 18.60 -8.84
N LEU A 20 -16.30 17.99 -8.80
CA LEU A 20 -16.54 16.75 -8.06
C LEU A 20 -15.76 15.57 -8.63
N ILE A 21 -15.63 15.47 -9.96
CA ILE A 21 -14.79 14.44 -10.60
C ILE A 21 -13.32 14.61 -10.18
N GLY A 22 -12.80 15.85 -10.22
CA GLY A 22 -11.43 16.14 -9.81
C GLY A 22 -11.17 15.82 -8.34
N LEU A 23 -12.12 16.15 -7.45
CA LEU A 23 -12.04 15.82 -6.02
C LEU A 23 -12.08 14.32 -5.78
N ALA A 24 -12.98 13.59 -6.44
CA ALA A 24 -13.09 12.14 -6.31
C ALA A 24 -11.80 11.42 -6.77
N LEU A 25 -11.23 11.83 -7.89
CA LEU A 25 -9.97 11.28 -8.41
C LEU A 25 -8.78 11.59 -7.49
N SER A 26 -8.73 12.82 -6.94
CA SER A 26 -7.69 13.21 -5.99
C SER A 26 -7.79 12.43 -4.68
N ALA A 27 -9.01 12.24 -4.16
CA ALA A 27 -9.26 11.45 -2.96
C ALA A 27 -8.90 9.98 -3.17
N TYR A 28 -9.27 9.40 -4.31
CA TYR A 28 -8.89 8.04 -4.68
C TYR A 28 -7.37 7.87 -4.77
N SER A 29 -6.68 8.81 -5.42
CA SER A 29 -5.22 8.80 -5.55
C SER A 29 -4.53 8.88 -4.19
N ALA A 30 -4.98 9.76 -3.31
CA ALA A 30 -4.45 9.89 -1.95
C ALA A 30 -4.67 8.61 -1.12
N TRP A 31 -5.85 8.00 -1.23
CA TRP A 31 -6.16 6.73 -0.57
C TRP A 31 -5.24 5.60 -1.06
N GLN A 32 -5.07 5.48 -2.38
CA GLN A 32 -4.20 4.43 -2.94
C GLN A 32 -2.72 4.65 -2.57
N MET A 33 -2.25 5.89 -2.61
CA MET A 33 -0.88 6.22 -2.26
C MET A 33 -0.59 5.89 -0.80
N LYS A 34 -1.53 6.15 0.10
CA LYS A 34 -1.43 5.79 1.52
C LYS A 34 -1.37 4.27 1.72
N ARG A 35 -2.13 3.50 0.93
CA ARG A 35 -2.10 2.04 1.01
C ARG A 35 -0.76 1.47 0.52
N ILE A 36 -0.24 1.98 -0.59
CA ILE A 36 1.09 1.62 -1.12
C ILE A 36 2.19 1.95 -0.10
N ASP A 37 2.13 3.13 0.53
CA ASP A 37 3.07 3.56 1.57
C ASP A 37 3.05 2.64 2.79
N GLN A 38 1.86 2.23 3.23
CA GLN A 38 1.70 1.25 4.32
C GLN A 38 2.29 -0.12 3.97
N ASP A 39 2.05 -0.60 2.75
CA ASP A 39 2.58 -1.89 2.29
C ASP A 39 4.12 -1.86 2.16
N TYR A 40 4.69 -0.76 1.66
CA TYR A 40 6.15 -0.57 1.61
C TYR A 40 6.78 -0.45 3.00
N SER A 41 6.15 0.34 3.89
CA SER A 41 6.63 0.50 5.27
C SER A 41 6.59 -0.83 6.02
N TYR A 42 5.56 -1.67 5.82
CA TYR A 42 5.53 -3.02 6.38
C TYR A 42 6.67 -3.91 5.87
N LEU A 43 7.00 -3.83 4.58
CA LEU A 43 8.10 -4.61 4.00
C LEU A 43 9.45 -4.21 4.62
N ILE A 44 9.72 -2.90 4.74
CA ILE A 44 11.00 -2.37 5.22
C ILE A 44 11.10 -2.43 6.74
N ASP A 45 10.13 -1.91 7.48
CA ASP A 45 10.24 -1.73 8.93
C ASP A 45 9.93 -3.00 9.72
N VAL A 46 9.09 -3.89 9.16
CA VAL A 46 8.65 -5.11 9.85
C VAL A 46 9.33 -6.34 9.28
N ARG A 47 9.20 -6.62 7.97
CA ARG A 47 9.73 -7.86 7.39
C ARG A 47 11.25 -7.89 7.36
N ASP A 48 11.93 -6.84 6.88
CA ASP A 48 13.40 -6.84 6.84
C ASP A 48 14.00 -6.92 8.26
N ALA A 49 13.41 -6.22 9.23
CA ALA A 49 13.80 -6.34 10.63
C ALA A 49 13.63 -7.78 11.17
N ALA A 50 12.56 -8.47 10.78
CA ALA A 50 12.31 -9.86 11.16
C ALA A 50 13.29 -10.84 10.50
N ILE A 51 13.62 -10.65 9.22
CA ILE A 51 14.66 -11.42 8.53
C ILE A 51 16.00 -11.24 9.26
N MET A 52 16.34 -10.01 9.64
CA MET A 52 17.54 -9.74 10.42
C MET A 52 17.53 -10.44 11.79
N ASN A 53 16.36 -10.62 12.43
CA ASN A 53 16.27 -11.39 13.67
C ASN A 53 16.60 -12.87 13.45
N VAL A 54 16.16 -13.48 12.34
CA VAL A 54 16.52 -14.86 11.98
C VAL A 54 18.02 -15.01 11.76
N LEU A 55 18.64 -14.06 11.05
CA LEU A 55 20.09 -14.06 10.82
C LEU A 55 20.89 -13.85 12.11
N ARG A 56 20.43 -12.94 12.98
CA ARG A 56 21.03 -12.73 14.32
C ARG A 56 20.87 -13.96 15.21
N ALA A 57 19.73 -14.64 15.17
CA ALA A 57 19.51 -15.89 15.89
C ALA A 57 20.52 -16.96 15.45
N SER A 58 20.81 -17.05 14.15
CA SER A 58 21.84 -17.96 13.61
C SER A 58 23.25 -17.63 14.11
N ARG A 59 23.58 -16.35 14.19
CA ARG A 59 24.84 -15.89 14.78
C ARG A 59 24.92 -16.28 16.26
N PHE A 60 23.90 -15.99 17.06
CA PHE A 60 23.89 -16.33 18.49
C PHE A 60 23.87 -17.84 18.75
N THR A 61 23.30 -18.63 17.84
CA THR A 61 23.37 -20.10 17.89
C THR A 61 24.83 -20.57 17.79
N ASN A 62 25.61 -20.02 16.85
CA ASN A 62 27.04 -20.32 16.75
C ASN A 62 27.82 -19.82 17.97
N GLN A 63 27.46 -18.65 18.54
CA GLN A 63 28.10 -18.14 19.75
C GLN A 63 27.80 -19.05 20.96
N THR A 64 26.58 -19.57 21.08
CA THR A 64 26.18 -20.54 22.11
C THR A 64 27.03 -21.81 21.99
N ALA A 65 27.15 -22.37 20.79
CA ALA A 65 27.99 -23.55 20.54
C ALA A 65 29.45 -23.30 20.88
N TYR A 66 30.02 -22.17 20.44
CA TYR A 66 31.40 -21.79 20.76
C TYR A 66 31.63 -21.59 22.26
N ALA A 67 30.69 -20.96 22.96
CA ALA A 67 30.75 -20.80 24.41
C ALA A 67 30.70 -22.15 25.13
N ALA A 68 29.83 -23.07 24.71
CA ALA A 68 29.79 -24.43 25.27
C ALA A 68 31.13 -25.15 25.06
N TYR A 69 31.75 -25.06 23.88
CA TYR A 69 33.08 -25.62 23.64
C TYR A 69 34.18 -25.05 24.56
N LYS A 70 34.12 -23.75 24.87
CA LYS A 70 35.08 -23.13 25.81
C LYS A 70 35.01 -23.75 27.21
N THR A 71 33.84 -24.22 27.65
CA THR A 71 33.70 -24.85 28.98
C THR A 71 34.39 -26.20 29.08
N MET A 72 34.59 -26.90 27.96
CA MET A 72 35.41 -28.12 27.87
C MET A 72 36.90 -27.77 27.68
N ALA A 73 37.20 -26.66 27.00
CA ALA A 73 38.59 -26.28 26.71
C ALA A 73 39.32 -25.65 27.91
N TYR A 74 38.59 -24.99 28.81
CA TYR A 74 39.12 -24.41 30.05
C TYR A 74 38.83 -25.34 31.23
N HIS A 75 39.70 -25.30 32.23
CA HIS A 75 39.46 -26.02 33.49
C HIS A 75 38.17 -25.51 34.14
N GLY A 76 37.24 -26.41 34.49
CA GLY A 76 35.88 -26.09 34.92
C GLY A 76 35.78 -25.15 36.13
N ALA A 77 36.77 -25.16 37.03
CA ALA A 77 36.83 -24.24 38.17
C ALA A 77 37.23 -22.80 37.81
N SER A 78 37.78 -22.58 36.61
CA SER A 78 38.34 -21.31 36.17
C SER A 78 37.28 -20.22 35.98
N ALA A 79 37.72 -18.96 35.99
CA ALA A 79 36.82 -17.83 35.73
C ALA A 79 36.32 -17.86 34.27
N GLU A 80 37.19 -18.24 33.34
CA GLU A 80 36.92 -18.34 31.92
C GLU A 80 35.83 -19.38 31.61
N ALA A 81 35.89 -20.56 32.24
CA ALA A 81 34.88 -21.60 32.09
C ALA A 81 33.51 -21.14 32.61
N LYS A 82 33.47 -20.48 33.78
CA LYS A 82 32.24 -19.91 34.36
C LYS A 82 31.66 -18.77 33.51
N THR A 83 32.51 -17.91 32.96
CA THR A 83 32.07 -16.87 32.01
C THR A 83 31.49 -17.48 30.75
N ALA A 84 32.14 -18.50 30.18
CA ALA A 84 31.63 -19.21 29.02
C ALA A 84 30.27 -19.87 29.29
N ALA A 85 30.09 -20.50 30.46
CA ALA A 85 28.80 -21.06 30.85
C ALA A 85 27.69 -19.99 30.96
N ALA A 86 28.00 -18.81 31.53
CA ALA A 86 27.06 -17.70 31.58
C ALA A 86 26.72 -17.13 30.19
N GLU A 87 27.68 -17.15 29.25
CA GLU A 87 27.44 -16.78 27.85
C GLU A 87 26.49 -17.75 27.16
N VAL A 88 26.60 -19.07 27.41
CA VAL A 88 25.65 -20.07 26.88
C VAL A 88 24.22 -19.74 27.30
N GLU A 89 23.97 -19.48 28.57
CA GLU A 89 22.63 -19.13 29.07
C GLU A 89 22.10 -17.83 28.44
N LYS A 90 22.94 -16.79 28.42
CA LYS A 90 22.61 -15.48 27.85
C LYS A 90 22.27 -15.57 26.37
N ASP A 91 23.12 -16.21 25.58
CA ASP A 91 22.95 -16.30 24.13
C ASP A 91 21.78 -17.21 23.77
N THR A 92 21.51 -18.24 24.58
CA THR A 92 20.29 -19.04 24.46
C THR A 92 19.03 -18.20 24.65
N GLY A 93 19.01 -17.31 25.65
CA GLY A 93 17.94 -16.33 25.82
C GLY A 93 17.79 -15.38 24.62
N ASN A 94 18.91 -14.92 24.06
CA ASN A 94 18.91 -14.04 22.89
C ASN A 94 18.30 -14.74 21.66
N VAL A 95 18.67 -15.99 21.39
CA VAL A 95 18.12 -16.74 20.25
C VAL A 95 16.61 -16.90 20.38
N ARG A 96 16.12 -17.33 21.56
CA ARG A 96 14.67 -17.51 21.80
C ARG A 96 13.89 -16.22 21.55
N ASN A 97 14.35 -15.10 22.10
CA ASN A 97 13.73 -13.78 21.92
C ASN A 97 13.74 -13.33 20.44
N LEU A 98 14.83 -13.58 19.72
CA LEU A 98 14.93 -13.22 18.30
C LEU A 98 13.99 -14.06 17.42
N LEU A 99 13.90 -15.38 17.66
CA LEU A 99 12.99 -16.26 16.95
C LEU A 99 11.52 -15.94 17.27
N GLU A 100 11.20 -15.57 18.52
CA GLU A 100 9.87 -15.09 18.90
C GLU A 100 9.48 -13.82 18.14
N LYS A 101 10.36 -12.81 18.13
CA LYS A 101 10.14 -11.57 17.37
C LYS A 101 9.98 -11.82 15.88
N ALA A 102 10.78 -12.73 15.32
CA ALA A 102 10.65 -13.12 13.92
C ALA A 102 9.29 -13.78 13.66
N SER A 103 8.85 -14.70 14.52
CA SER A 103 7.58 -15.43 14.40
C SER A 103 6.36 -14.50 14.48
N ALA A 104 6.41 -13.49 15.35
CA ALA A 104 5.36 -12.48 15.45
C ALA A 104 5.24 -11.60 14.19
N ALA A 105 6.36 -11.35 13.50
CA ALA A 105 6.43 -10.44 12.36
C ALA A 105 6.26 -11.13 11.00
N LEU A 106 6.52 -12.45 10.91
CA LEU A 106 6.51 -13.26 9.68
C LEU A 106 5.48 -14.40 9.77
N PRO A 107 4.17 -14.09 9.76
CA PRO A 107 3.12 -15.11 9.86
C PRO A 107 3.15 -16.13 8.71
N ASP A 108 3.68 -15.74 7.56
CA ASP A 108 3.87 -16.57 6.36
C ASP A 108 5.05 -17.54 6.46
N ALA A 109 5.92 -17.40 7.47
CA ALA A 109 7.05 -18.29 7.74
C ALA A 109 6.92 -19.01 9.09
N LYS A 110 5.71 -19.05 9.65
CA LYS A 110 5.45 -19.57 11.00
C LYS A 110 5.93 -21.01 11.19
N ASP A 111 5.70 -21.88 10.21
CA ASP A 111 6.06 -23.29 10.31
C ASP A 111 7.58 -23.51 10.26
N ASP A 112 8.30 -22.74 9.43
CA ASP A 112 9.76 -22.80 9.38
C ASP A 112 10.39 -22.25 10.67
N LEU A 113 9.84 -21.16 11.20
CA LEU A 113 10.29 -20.58 12.46
C LEU A 113 9.98 -21.49 13.66
N ALA A 114 8.87 -22.23 13.62
CA ALA A 114 8.61 -23.28 14.59
C ALA A 114 9.63 -24.43 14.48
N GLY A 115 9.97 -24.85 13.26
CA GLY A 115 11.02 -25.85 13.01
C GLY A 115 12.41 -25.41 13.50
N LEU A 116 12.78 -24.15 13.25
CA LEU A 116 14.02 -23.56 13.77
C LEU A 116 14.03 -23.47 15.29
N THR A 117 12.91 -23.06 15.89
CA THR A 117 12.76 -22.98 17.35
C THR A 117 12.90 -24.36 17.99
N ALA A 118 12.30 -25.39 17.40
CA ALA A 118 12.42 -26.77 17.87
C ALA A 118 13.87 -27.27 17.77
N THR A 119 14.51 -27.09 16.62
CA THR A 119 15.92 -27.50 16.39
C THR A 119 16.86 -26.76 17.34
N PHE A 120 16.64 -25.46 17.57
CA PHE A 120 17.39 -24.69 18.55
C PHE A 120 17.15 -25.16 19.98
N GLY A 121 15.94 -25.61 20.31
CA GLY A 121 15.63 -26.23 21.60
C GLY A 121 16.57 -27.41 21.89
N THR A 122 16.76 -28.28 20.90
CA THR A 122 17.72 -29.40 20.98
C THR A 122 19.15 -28.92 21.17
N ILE A 123 19.60 -27.91 20.40
CA ILE A 123 20.94 -27.30 20.57
C ILE A 123 21.13 -26.76 21.98
N ALA A 124 20.13 -26.07 22.52
CA ALA A 124 20.20 -25.46 23.85
C ALA A 124 20.32 -26.51 24.96
N GLU A 125 19.64 -27.65 24.81
CA GLU A 125 19.75 -28.80 25.72
C GLU A 125 21.15 -29.44 25.63
N GLU A 126 21.61 -29.75 24.43
CA GLU A 126 22.94 -30.35 24.19
C GLU A 126 24.08 -29.42 24.63
N ALA A 127 23.95 -28.11 24.42
CA ALA A 127 24.88 -27.09 24.90
C ALA A 127 24.90 -27.00 26.43
N SER A 128 23.73 -27.08 27.07
CA SER A 128 23.59 -27.07 28.53
C SER A 128 24.26 -28.31 29.13
N ASP A 129 24.01 -29.49 28.58
CA ASP A 129 24.60 -30.75 29.05
C ASP A 129 26.13 -30.74 28.86
N GLY A 130 26.61 -30.34 27.69
CA GLY A 130 28.05 -30.21 27.41
C GLY A 130 28.72 -29.21 28.36
N THR A 131 28.05 -28.08 28.65
CA THR A 131 28.51 -27.08 29.61
C THR A 131 28.58 -27.63 31.03
N ALA A 132 27.56 -28.36 31.46
CA ALA A 132 27.50 -28.93 32.80
C ALA A 132 28.61 -29.97 33.04
N SER A 133 28.93 -30.79 32.05
CA SER A 133 30.07 -31.72 32.12
C SER A 133 31.42 -31.02 32.01
N GLY A 134 31.57 -30.00 31.14
CA GLY A 134 32.79 -29.20 31.03
C GLY A 134 33.17 -28.51 32.33
N LEU A 135 32.19 -27.93 33.05
CA LEU A 135 32.41 -27.31 34.36
C LEU A 135 32.87 -28.29 35.46
N LYS A 136 32.70 -29.61 35.24
CA LYS A 136 33.17 -30.67 36.14
C LYS A 136 34.46 -31.33 35.66
N ASP A 137 35.07 -30.84 34.58
CA ASP A 137 36.21 -31.45 33.89
C ASP A 137 35.90 -32.91 33.43
N GLU A 138 34.63 -33.22 33.13
CA GLU A 138 34.17 -34.51 32.61
C GLU A 138 34.27 -34.53 31.06
N ASP A 139 35.49 -34.43 30.53
CA ASP A 139 35.75 -34.19 29.11
C ASP A 139 35.10 -35.18 28.14
N ASP A 140 35.04 -36.47 28.48
CA ASP A 140 34.43 -37.48 27.61
C ASP A 140 32.91 -37.31 27.51
N ALA A 141 32.26 -36.95 28.62
CA ALA A 141 30.83 -36.67 28.65
C ALA A 141 30.52 -35.36 27.93
N ALA A 142 31.32 -34.31 28.17
CA ALA A 142 31.20 -33.03 27.48
C ALA A 142 31.35 -33.21 25.96
N ARG A 143 32.36 -33.97 25.51
CA ARG A 143 32.63 -34.24 24.10
C ARG A 143 31.48 -34.99 23.42
N ALA A 144 30.82 -35.92 24.11
CA ALA A 144 29.67 -36.64 23.58
C ALA A 144 28.49 -35.69 23.29
N SER A 145 28.15 -34.81 24.24
CA SER A 145 27.07 -33.83 24.06
C SER A 145 27.41 -32.78 22.99
N LEU A 146 28.65 -32.27 23.00
CA LEU A 146 29.09 -31.25 22.02
C LEU A 146 29.18 -31.81 20.59
N ALA A 147 29.58 -33.07 20.41
CA ALA A 147 29.58 -33.72 19.09
C ALA A 147 28.15 -33.96 18.54
N GLN A 148 27.19 -34.15 19.43
CA GLN A 148 25.78 -34.21 19.04
C GLN A 148 25.24 -32.81 18.69
N MET A 149 25.61 -31.80 19.48
CA MET A 149 25.32 -30.39 19.22
C MET A 149 25.83 -29.95 17.84
N ASP A 150 27.01 -30.39 17.39
CA ASP A 150 27.52 -30.07 16.05
C ASP A 150 26.54 -30.47 14.94
N LYS A 151 25.90 -31.63 15.06
CA LYS A 151 24.91 -32.10 14.07
C LYS A 151 23.66 -31.25 14.09
N SER A 152 23.18 -30.91 15.29
CA SER A 152 22.01 -30.05 15.49
C SER A 152 22.28 -28.64 14.97
N VAL A 153 23.48 -28.10 15.20
CA VAL A 153 23.93 -26.80 14.66
C VAL A 153 24.00 -26.83 13.14
N ASP A 154 24.57 -27.86 12.52
CA ASP A 154 24.59 -28.00 11.05
C ASP A 154 23.16 -28.04 10.46
N ALA A 155 22.26 -28.80 11.08
CA ALA A 155 20.86 -28.84 10.69
C ALA A 155 20.18 -27.48 10.83
N TYR A 156 20.38 -26.79 11.95
CA TYR A 156 19.85 -25.45 12.21
C TYR A 156 20.37 -24.43 11.21
N MET A 157 21.66 -24.48 10.87
CA MET A 157 22.27 -23.56 9.89
C MET A 157 21.71 -23.79 8.49
N LYS A 158 21.53 -25.04 8.07
CA LYS A 158 20.88 -25.35 6.79
C LYS A 158 19.44 -24.84 6.73
N GLN A 159 18.65 -25.06 7.78
CA GLN A 159 17.28 -24.53 7.88
C GLN A 159 17.27 -23.00 7.86
N SER A 160 18.19 -22.36 8.58
CA SER A 160 18.24 -20.89 8.71
C SER A 160 18.64 -20.21 7.40
N VAL A 161 19.62 -20.78 6.67
CA VAL A 161 20.02 -20.29 5.35
C VAL A 161 18.88 -20.48 4.35
N ALA A 162 18.26 -21.67 4.29
CA ALA A 162 17.14 -21.92 3.39
C ALA A 162 15.95 -20.98 3.65
N LEU A 163 15.64 -20.71 4.93
CA LEU A 163 14.62 -19.75 5.31
C LEU A 163 15.01 -18.32 4.92
N GLY A 164 16.24 -17.90 5.21
CA GLY A 164 16.76 -16.58 4.87
C GLY A 164 16.69 -16.30 3.36
N ASP A 165 17.19 -17.22 2.54
CA ASP A 165 17.17 -17.12 1.08
C ASP A 165 15.73 -17.01 0.54
N ARG A 166 14.82 -17.84 1.08
CA ARG A 166 13.41 -17.80 0.69
C ARG A 166 12.75 -16.47 1.06
N LEU A 167 12.99 -15.96 2.26
CA LEU A 167 12.42 -14.69 2.71
C LEU A 167 12.97 -13.49 1.92
N ILE A 168 14.26 -13.49 1.58
CA ILE A 168 14.87 -12.47 0.73
C ILE A 168 14.26 -12.51 -0.68
N ALA A 169 14.10 -13.69 -1.27
CA ALA A 169 13.47 -13.86 -2.58
C ALA A 169 11.99 -13.42 -2.58
N ASP A 170 11.25 -13.77 -1.53
CA ASP A 170 9.85 -13.36 -1.35
C ASP A 170 9.73 -11.83 -1.18
N ASN A 171 10.59 -11.19 -0.38
CA ASN A 171 10.61 -9.73 -0.25
C ASN A 171 10.93 -9.03 -1.58
N ALA A 172 11.88 -9.55 -2.36
CA ALA A 172 12.18 -9.04 -3.69
C ALA A 172 10.96 -9.15 -4.64
N SER A 173 10.26 -10.29 -4.61
CA SER A 173 9.03 -10.48 -5.39
C SER A 173 7.92 -9.53 -4.95
N ARG A 174 7.69 -9.37 -3.64
CA ARG A 174 6.70 -8.43 -3.10
C ARG A 174 6.99 -6.99 -3.50
N SER A 175 8.25 -6.56 -3.38
CA SER A 175 8.68 -5.22 -3.81
C SER A 175 8.42 -4.98 -5.31
N SER A 176 8.71 -5.98 -6.16
CA SER A 176 8.40 -5.93 -7.59
C SER A 176 6.90 -5.83 -7.87
N ASN A 177 6.08 -6.62 -7.16
CA ASN A 177 4.62 -6.56 -7.27
C ASN A 177 4.04 -5.22 -6.81
N LEU A 178 4.55 -4.64 -5.72
CA LEU A 178 4.18 -3.30 -5.26
C LEU A 178 4.51 -2.25 -6.32
N THR A 179 5.69 -2.34 -6.95
CA THR A 179 6.09 -1.45 -8.05
C THR A 179 5.15 -1.58 -9.25
N SER A 180 4.77 -2.79 -9.61
CA SER A 180 3.79 -3.04 -10.69
C SER A 180 2.41 -2.47 -10.37
N ASN A 181 1.96 -2.61 -9.11
CA ASN A 181 0.70 -2.05 -8.63
C ASN A 181 0.71 -0.51 -8.63
N VAL A 182 1.84 0.11 -8.29
CA VAL A 182 2.06 1.56 -8.42
C VAL A 182 1.87 1.98 -9.87
N ASN A 183 2.57 1.33 -10.81
CA ASN A 183 2.48 1.67 -12.24
C ASN A 183 1.07 1.49 -12.78
N SER A 184 0.38 0.41 -12.41
CA SER A 184 -1.01 0.17 -12.80
C SER A 184 -1.95 1.23 -12.23
N THR A 185 -1.74 1.64 -10.97
CA THR A 185 -2.49 2.73 -10.33
C THR A 185 -2.24 4.06 -11.02
N ILE A 186 -1.00 4.37 -11.40
CA ILE A 186 -0.65 5.59 -12.16
C ILE A 186 -1.40 5.61 -13.49
N VAL A 187 -1.33 4.51 -14.27
CA VAL A 187 -2.02 4.42 -15.56
C VAL A 187 -3.53 4.58 -15.41
N LEU A 188 -4.13 3.90 -14.42
CA LEU A 188 -5.57 3.97 -14.18
C LEU A 188 -6.03 5.36 -13.71
N THR A 189 -5.25 6.03 -12.85
CA THR A 189 -5.52 7.41 -12.42
C THR A 189 -5.38 8.40 -13.57
N ILE A 190 -4.34 8.29 -14.41
CA ILE A 190 -4.18 9.15 -15.58
C ILE A 190 -5.32 8.93 -16.57
N ALA A 191 -5.63 7.68 -16.91
CA ALA A 191 -6.72 7.34 -17.83
C ALA A 191 -8.08 7.82 -17.29
N GLY A 192 -8.35 7.61 -16.00
CA GLY A 192 -9.57 8.09 -15.34
C GLY A 192 -9.67 9.61 -15.31
N THR A 193 -8.55 10.31 -15.11
CA THR A 193 -8.49 11.78 -15.15
C THR A 193 -8.75 12.32 -16.54
N LEU A 194 -8.10 11.75 -17.56
CA LEU A 194 -8.33 12.13 -18.96
C LEU A 194 -9.78 11.88 -19.38
N LEU A 195 -10.33 10.71 -19.04
CA LEU A 195 -11.72 10.37 -19.33
C LEU A 195 -12.69 11.32 -18.61
N GLY A 196 -12.47 11.58 -17.32
CA GLY A 196 -13.26 12.52 -16.54
C GLY A 196 -13.23 13.94 -17.10
N MET A 197 -12.07 14.39 -17.59
CA MET A 197 -11.90 15.68 -18.24
C MET A 197 -12.66 15.76 -19.56
N VAL A 198 -12.55 14.72 -20.42
CA VAL A 198 -13.28 14.65 -21.69
C VAL A 198 -14.80 14.66 -21.46
N LEU A 199 -15.29 13.86 -20.51
CA LEU A 199 -16.71 13.80 -20.18
C LEU A 199 -17.22 15.10 -19.55
N GLY A 200 -16.43 15.71 -18.65
CA GLY A 200 -16.75 16.98 -18.01
C GLY A 200 -16.83 18.14 -19.00
N ILE A 201 -15.80 18.29 -19.84
CA ILE A 201 -15.76 19.31 -20.90
C ILE A 201 -16.86 19.05 -21.93
N GLY A 202 -17.01 17.81 -22.39
CA GLY A 202 -18.05 17.43 -23.34
C GLY A 202 -19.46 17.72 -22.82
N GLY A 203 -19.73 17.39 -21.56
CA GLY A 203 -20.99 17.72 -20.88
C GLY A 203 -21.22 19.22 -20.77
N ALA A 204 -20.19 19.99 -20.37
CA ALA A 204 -20.28 21.45 -20.29
C ALA A 204 -20.55 22.09 -21.66
N VAL A 205 -19.86 21.63 -22.71
CA VAL A 205 -20.06 22.09 -24.10
C VAL A 205 -21.48 21.73 -24.58
N PHE A 206 -21.98 20.53 -24.26
CA PHE A 206 -23.33 20.12 -24.62
C PHE A 206 -24.40 20.99 -23.94
N ILE A 207 -24.28 21.21 -22.62
CA ILE A 207 -25.19 22.06 -21.84
C ILE A 207 -25.16 23.50 -22.34
N SER A 208 -23.97 24.04 -22.61
CA SER A 208 -23.79 25.41 -23.11
C SER A 208 -24.39 25.57 -24.51
N SER A 209 -23.99 24.72 -25.46
CA SER A 209 -24.40 24.82 -26.87
C SER A 209 -25.91 24.62 -27.06
N LYS A 210 -26.50 23.58 -26.49
CA LYS A 210 -27.94 23.26 -26.68
C LYS A 210 -28.84 23.96 -25.67
N GLY A 211 -28.34 24.23 -24.47
CA GLY A 211 -29.14 24.76 -23.36
C GLY A 211 -29.16 26.29 -23.25
N ILE A 212 -28.13 26.96 -23.77
CA ILE A 212 -27.91 28.42 -23.62
C ILE A 212 -27.62 29.07 -24.98
N THR A 213 -26.45 28.82 -25.58
CA THR A 213 -25.95 29.56 -26.76
C THR A 213 -26.83 29.37 -27.99
N GLY A 214 -27.30 28.17 -28.28
CA GLY A 214 -28.18 27.90 -29.43
C GLY A 214 -29.50 28.70 -29.38
N PRO A 215 -30.29 28.59 -28.29
CA PRO A 215 -31.50 29.38 -28.11
C PRO A 215 -31.27 30.90 -28.14
N LEU A 216 -30.17 31.38 -27.55
CA LEU A 216 -29.81 32.81 -27.61
C LEU A 216 -29.49 33.27 -29.04
N ASN A 217 -28.75 32.48 -29.81
CA ASN A 217 -28.46 32.78 -31.21
C ASN A 217 -29.73 32.79 -32.06
N LEU A 218 -30.69 31.88 -31.79
CA LEU A 218 -31.98 31.85 -32.47
C LEU A 218 -32.78 33.13 -32.18
N LEU A 219 -32.90 33.52 -30.91
CA LEU A 219 -33.57 34.78 -30.54
C LEU A 219 -32.88 36.00 -31.17
N GLY A 220 -31.55 36.05 -31.17
CA GLY A 220 -30.78 37.10 -31.82
C GLY A 220 -31.02 37.17 -33.33
N LYS A 221 -31.17 36.02 -34.00
CA LYS A 221 -31.52 35.95 -35.41
C LYS A 221 -32.94 36.48 -35.67
N ARG A 222 -33.93 36.05 -34.87
CA ARG A 222 -35.33 36.53 -35.00
C ARG A 222 -35.44 38.03 -34.77
N MET A 223 -34.71 38.58 -33.80
CA MET A 223 -34.69 40.04 -33.58
C MET A 223 -34.14 40.80 -34.79
N LYS A 224 -33.12 40.28 -35.48
CA LYS A 224 -32.60 40.89 -36.71
C LYS A 224 -33.62 40.84 -37.85
N GLU A 225 -34.35 39.73 -38.00
CA GLU A 225 -35.39 39.57 -39.01
C GLU A 225 -36.55 40.54 -38.78
N LEU A 226 -37.02 40.65 -37.52
CA LEU A 226 -38.05 41.62 -37.13
C LEU A 226 -37.61 43.06 -37.37
N ALA A 227 -36.36 43.41 -37.01
CA ALA A 227 -35.80 44.73 -37.26
C ALA A 227 -35.65 45.06 -38.77
N ALA A 228 -35.55 44.04 -39.63
CA ALA A 228 -35.56 44.17 -41.08
C ALA A 228 -36.98 44.24 -41.68
N GLY A 229 -38.03 44.28 -40.84
CA GLY A 229 -39.44 44.35 -41.26
C GLY A 229 -40.07 43.01 -41.59
N GLN A 230 -39.43 41.88 -41.29
CA GLN A 230 -39.99 40.54 -41.55
C GLN A 230 -40.87 40.08 -40.39
N LEU A 231 -42.16 40.44 -40.43
CA LEU A 231 -43.10 40.18 -39.33
C LEU A 231 -43.81 38.82 -39.40
N ASP A 232 -43.66 38.06 -40.48
CA ASP A 232 -44.28 36.73 -40.61
C ASP A 232 -43.49 35.61 -39.90
N VAL A 233 -42.33 35.90 -39.32
CA VAL A 233 -41.45 34.88 -38.73
C VAL A 233 -41.91 34.49 -37.32
N PRO A 234 -42.05 33.19 -36.99
CA PRO A 234 -42.44 32.76 -35.65
C PRO A 234 -41.33 32.96 -34.60
N VAL A 235 -41.70 33.44 -33.41
CA VAL A 235 -40.80 33.52 -32.25
C VAL A 235 -40.90 32.21 -31.45
N GLU A 236 -39.95 31.32 -31.67
CA GLU A 236 -39.86 30.00 -31.03
C GLU A 236 -39.35 30.10 -29.57
N GLY A 237 -39.68 29.11 -28.72
CA GLY A 237 -39.12 28.98 -27.37
C GLY A 237 -39.87 29.71 -26.24
N GLN A 238 -41.10 30.16 -26.48
CA GLN A 238 -41.95 30.83 -25.48
C GLN A 238 -42.44 29.89 -24.35
N ASP A 239 -42.41 28.58 -24.59
CA ASP A 239 -42.77 27.50 -23.66
C ASP A 239 -41.70 27.24 -22.58
N ARG A 240 -40.49 27.77 -22.79
CA ARG A 240 -39.39 27.64 -21.83
C ARG A 240 -39.71 28.36 -20.52
N ARG A 241 -39.23 27.79 -19.40
CA ARG A 241 -39.43 28.33 -18.04
C ARG A 241 -38.14 28.90 -17.44
N ASP A 242 -37.16 29.22 -18.29
CA ASP A 242 -35.89 29.83 -17.91
C ASP A 242 -35.78 31.27 -18.44
N GLU A 243 -34.65 31.94 -18.19
CA GLU A 243 -34.42 33.33 -18.61
C GLU A 243 -34.55 33.50 -20.13
N VAL A 244 -34.21 32.48 -20.92
CA VAL A 244 -34.36 32.49 -22.37
C VAL A 244 -35.84 32.54 -22.77
N GLY A 245 -36.70 31.79 -22.08
CA GLY A 245 -38.15 31.83 -22.31
C GLY A 245 -38.77 33.18 -21.98
N ALA A 246 -38.30 33.83 -20.91
CA ALA A 246 -38.74 35.19 -20.57
C ALA A 246 -38.38 36.19 -21.68
N MET A 247 -37.18 36.08 -22.27
CA MET A 247 -36.79 36.92 -23.41
C MET A 247 -37.60 36.60 -24.67
N ALA A 248 -37.87 35.32 -24.96
CA ALA A 248 -38.68 34.94 -26.13
C ALA A 248 -40.09 35.55 -26.07
N LYS A 249 -40.72 35.55 -24.89
CA LYS A 249 -42.03 36.21 -24.67
C LYS A 249 -41.95 37.73 -24.88
N ALA A 250 -40.89 38.38 -24.40
CA ALA A 250 -40.70 39.81 -24.63
C ALA A 250 -40.55 40.15 -26.12
N VAL A 251 -39.78 39.35 -26.87
CA VAL A 251 -39.63 39.50 -28.33
C VAL A 251 -40.98 39.33 -29.06
N GLN A 252 -41.82 38.39 -28.63
CA GLN A 252 -43.17 38.22 -29.17
C GLN A 252 -44.03 39.48 -28.97
N VAL A 253 -43.98 40.11 -27.78
CA VAL A 253 -44.71 41.37 -27.52
C VAL A 253 -44.24 42.49 -28.44
N PHE A 254 -42.93 42.62 -28.69
CA PHE A 254 -42.41 43.61 -29.65
C PHE A 254 -42.87 43.36 -31.07
N LYS A 255 -42.90 42.09 -31.49
CA LYS A 255 -43.43 41.69 -32.80
C LYS A 255 -44.91 42.07 -32.93
N ASP A 256 -45.72 41.75 -31.93
CA ASP A 256 -47.17 42.01 -31.94
C ASP A 256 -47.47 43.52 -31.94
N ALA A 257 -46.63 44.32 -31.28
CA ALA A 257 -46.71 45.78 -31.29
C ALA A 257 -46.29 46.39 -32.65
N ALA A 258 -45.36 45.77 -33.37
CA ALA A 258 -44.94 46.23 -34.71
C ALA A 258 -45.92 45.83 -35.83
N ASN A 259 -46.82 44.88 -35.56
CA ASN A 259 -47.89 44.43 -36.47
C ASN A 259 -49.20 45.24 -36.34
N GLN A 260 -49.27 46.17 -35.38
CA GLN A 260 -50.39 47.11 -35.19
C GLN A 260 -50.09 48.44 -35.86
#